data_AF-A0AAV7HSH4-F1
#
_entry.id   AF-A0AAV7HSH4-F1
#
_cell.length_a   1.000
_cell.length_b   1.000
_cell.length_c   1.000
_cell.angle_alpha   90.00
_cell.angle_beta   90.00
_cell.angle_gamma   90.00
#
_symmetry.space_group_name_H-M   'P 1'
#
loop_
_entity.id
_entity.type
_entity.pdbx_description
1 polymer ?
#
loop_
_entity_poly.entity_id
_entity_poly.type
_entity_poly.pdbx_seq_one_letter_code
_entity_poly.pdbx_strand_id
1 'polypeptide(L)' 'MNHLFFIVSDGERAANAYNIGEVEQWCLTTLGHVKAISRQYSTEIWPHVEVLDAEVFNKEIHPLFRKAVYDGLGRSIT' A
#
# COMPACT_ATOMS: atom_id res chain seq x y z
N MET A 1 8.44 6.68 10.94
CA MET A 1 9.55 6.24 10.09
C MET A 1 9.17 6.49 8.64
N ASN A 2 9.72 7.55 8.06
CA ASN A 2 9.62 7.83 6.63
C ASN A 2 10.80 7.12 5.96
N HIS A 3 10.57 6.19 5.06
CA HIS A 3 11.43 6.07 3.89
C HIS A 3 10.63 5.58 2.69
N LEU A 4 10.90 6.29 1.61
CA LEU A 4 10.21 6.35 0.34
C LEU A 4 10.01 4.98 -0.33
N PHE A 5 8.87 4.87 -1.00
CA PHE A 5 8.75 4.10 -2.25
C PHE A 5 9.94 4.42 -3.16
N PHE A 6 10.87 3.48 -3.31
CA PHE A 6 11.95 3.59 -4.27
C PHE A 6 11.97 2.34 -5.14
N ILE A 7 11.55 2.49 -6.38
CA ILE A 7 12.15 1.70 -7.47
C ILE A 7 13.50 2.38 -7.73
N VAL A 8 14.59 1.78 -7.24
CA VAL A 8 15.95 2.14 -7.65
C VAL A 8 16.51 0.99 -8.45
N SER A 9 16.84 1.28 -9.70
CA SER A 9 17.72 0.45 -10.52
C SER A 9 19.16 0.85 -10.17
N ASP A 10 19.85 0.05 -9.35
CA ASP A 10 21.32 0.10 -9.29
C ASP A 10 21.89 -1.21 -8.74
N GLY A 11 22.64 -1.92 -9.59
CA GLY A 11 22.87 -3.37 -9.52
C GLY A 11 23.78 -3.88 -8.41
N GLU A 12 24.48 -3.00 -7.66
CA GLU A 12 25.52 -3.45 -6.71
C GLU A 12 25.20 -3.20 -5.23
N ARG A 13 24.24 -2.32 -4.89
CA ARG A 13 23.76 -2.15 -3.50
C ARG A 13 22.59 -3.05 -3.11
N ALA A 14 22.05 -3.81 -4.06
CA ALA A 14 20.83 -4.60 -3.90
C ALA A 14 21.01 -5.89 -3.08
N ALA A 15 22.24 -6.41 -2.96
CA ALA A 15 22.46 -7.75 -2.37
C ALA A 15 22.08 -7.83 -0.87
N ASN A 16 22.27 -6.74 -0.11
CA ASN A 16 21.92 -6.69 1.32
C ASN A 16 20.50 -6.16 1.60
N ALA A 17 19.83 -5.58 0.61
CA ALA A 17 18.44 -5.13 0.73
C ALA A 17 17.43 -6.29 0.62
N TYR A 18 17.88 -7.45 0.15
CA TYR A 18 17.06 -8.62 -0.15
C TYR A 18 17.02 -9.67 0.98
N ASN A 19 17.59 -9.37 2.16
CA ASN A 19 17.46 -10.22 3.35
C ASN A 19 16.17 -9.92 4.12
N ILE A 20 15.05 -9.83 3.40
CA ILE A 20 13.73 -9.69 3.99
C ILE A 20 13.16 -11.09 4.17
N GLY A 21 12.66 -11.39 5.36
CA GLY A 21 12.03 -12.69 5.63
C GLY A 21 10.81 -12.91 4.73
N GLU A 22 10.49 -14.16 4.42
CA GLU A 22 9.37 -14.53 3.53
C GLU A 22 8.06 -13.82 3.90
N VAL A 23 7.74 -13.76 5.18
CA VAL A 23 6.52 -13.10 5.70
C VAL A 23 6.51 -11.60 5.41
N GLU A 24 7.64 -10.94 5.59
CA GLU A 24 7.76 -9.50 5.36
C GLU A 24 7.74 -9.19 3.87
N GLN A 25 8.37 -10.02 3.05
CA GLN A 25 8.32 -9.89 1.59
C GLN A 25 6.89 -10.14 1.08
N TRP A 26 6.19 -11.15 1.60
CA TRP A 26 4.79 -11.40 1.28
C TRP A 26 3.89 -10.22 1.65
N CYS A 27 4.10 -9.63 2.82
CA CYS A 27 3.39 -8.42 3.26
C CYS A 27 3.65 -7.24 2.31
N LEU A 28 4.91 -6.98 1.97
CA LEU A 28 5.30 -5.87 1.07
C LEU A 28 4.71 -6.03 -0.32
N THR A 29 4.83 -7.22 -0.92
CA THR A 29 4.24 -7.50 -2.25
C THR A 29 2.72 -7.33 -2.22
N THR A 30 2.06 -7.83 -1.18
CA THR A 30 0.60 -7.75 -1.05
C THR A 30 0.13 -6.30 -0.88
N LEU A 31 0.73 -5.54 0.03
CA LEU A 31 0.39 -4.12 0.24
C LEU A 31 0.72 -3.27 -0.99
N GLY A 32 1.81 -3.59 -1.69
CA GLY A 32 2.15 -2.98 -2.97
C GLY A 32 1.07 -3.19 -4.02
N HIS A 33 0.52 -4.39 -4.12
CA HIS A 33 -0.57 -4.72 -5.04
C HIS A 33 -1.87 -3.98 -4.70
N VAL A 34 -2.25 -3.96 -3.41
CA VAL A 34 -3.43 -3.21 -2.92
C VAL A 34 -3.33 -1.74 -3.30
N LYS A 35 -2.16 -1.12 -3.07
CA LYS A 35 -1.93 0.28 -3.45
C LYS A 35 -2.02 0.50 -4.96
N ALA A 36 -1.49 -0.43 -5.76
CA ALA A 36 -1.52 -0.33 -7.22
C ALA A 36 -2.95 -0.38 -7.78
N ILE A 37 -3.78 -1.33 -7.32
CA ILE A 37 -5.19 -1.43 -7.70
C ILE A 37 -5.95 -0.17 -7.27
N SER A 38 -5.73 0.29 -6.03
CA SER A 38 -6.40 1.48 -5.50
C SER A 38 -6.06 2.73 -6.32
N ARG A 39 -4.83 2.84 -6.81
CA ARG A 39 -4.41 3.90 -7.72
C ARG A 39 -5.06 3.77 -9.10
N GLN A 40 -5.05 2.55 -9.66
CA GLN A 40 -5.55 2.28 -11.00
C GLN A 40 -7.04 2.62 -11.14
N TYR A 41 -7.83 2.33 -10.10
CA TYR A 41 -9.28 2.56 -10.07
C TYR A 41 -9.68 3.70 -9.15
N SER A 42 -8.80 4.67 -8.94
CA SER A 42 -9.01 5.74 -7.96
C SER A 42 -10.28 6.55 -8.24
N THR A 43 -10.63 6.79 -9.50
CA THR A 43 -11.85 7.50 -9.91
C THR A 43 -13.13 6.75 -9.56
N GLU A 44 -13.11 5.43 -9.64
CA GLU A 44 -14.24 4.54 -9.37
C GLU A 44 -14.36 4.22 -7.88
N ILE A 45 -13.24 4.09 -7.17
CA ILE A 45 -13.22 3.75 -5.74
C ILE A 45 -13.60 4.97 -4.88
N TRP A 46 -13.13 6.17 -5.24
CA TRP A 46 -13.29 7.36 -4.39
C TRP A 46 -14.73 7.68 -3.98
N PRO A 47 -15.74 7.64 -4.87
CA PRO A 47 -17.13 7.89 -4.50
C PRO A 47 -17.69 6.91 -3.45
N HIS A 48 -17.04 5.77 -3.24
CA HIS A 48 -17.48 4.72 -2.32
C HIS A 48 -16.61 4.59 -1.07
N VAL A 49 -15.66 5.51 -0.85
CA VAL A 49 -14.69 5.39 0.25
C VAL A 49 -15.34 5.40 1.63
N GLU A 50 -16.45 6.11 1.82
CA GLU A 50 -17.19 6.12 3.09
C GLU A 50 -17.84 4.76 3.41
N VAL A 51 -18.38 4.09 2.39
CA VAL A 51 -18.93 2.73 2.52
C VAL A 51 -17.81 1.75 2.81
N LEU A 52 -16.66 1.89 2.12
CA LEU A 52 -15.48 1.08 2.41
C LEU A 52 -14.99 1.29 3.83
N ASP A 53 -14.96 2.52 4.35
CA ASP A 53 -14.57 2.80 5.73
C ASP A 53 -15.51 2.16 6.76
N ALA A 54 -16.81 2.15 6.49
CA ALA A 54 -17.81 1.59 7.40
C ALA A 54 -17.84 0.06 7.37
N GLU A 55 -17.78 -0.54 6.19
CA GLU A 55 -18.06 -1.97 6.00
C GLU A 55 -16.77 -2.81 5.87
N VAL A 56 -15.73 -2.29 5.22
CA VAL A 56 -14.51 -3.02 4.89
C VAL A 56 -13.36 -2.66 5.85
N PHE A 57 -13.12 -1.37 6.10
CA PHE A 57 -12.03 -0.89 6.96
C PHE A 57 -12.44 -0.79 8.43
N ASN A 58 -13.20 -1.77 8.89
CA ASN A 58 -13.64 -1.89 10.28
C ASN A 58 -12.48 -2.29 11.22
N LYS A 59 -12.78 -2.47 12.52
CA LYS A 59 -11.77 -2.69 13.58
C LYS A 59 -10.91 -3.96 13.38
N GLU A 60 -11.33 -4.89 12.53
CA GLU A 60 -10.64 -6.15 12.30
C GLU A 60 -9.56 -6.02 11.22
N ILE A 61 -9.63 -4.99 10.37
CA ILE A 61 -8.65 -4.84 9.29
C ILE A 61 -7.30 -4.35 9.82
N HIS A 62 -6.22 -4.89 9.26
CA HIS A 62 -4.89 -4.42 9.59
C HIS A 62 -4.68 -2.96 9.13
N PRO A 63 -4.17 -2.04 9.98
CA PRO A 63 -4.02 -0.63 9.64
C PRO A 63 -3.19 -0.37 8.37
N LEU A 64 -2.20 -1.22 8.09
CA LEU A 64 -1.38 -1.11 6.87
C LEU A 64 -2.18 -1.33 5.58
N PHE A 65 -3.22 -2.16 5.61
CA PHE A 65 -4.07 -2.39 4.46
C PHE A 65 -4.87 -1.13 4.11
N ARG A 66 -5.53 -0.55 5.13
CA ARG A 66 -6.23 0.74 4.99
C ARG A 66 -5.25 1.81 4.48
N LYS A 67 -4.08 1.93 5.08
CA LYS A 67 -3.04 2.88 4.65
C LYS A 67 -2.66 2.68 3.17
N ALA A 68 -2.45 1.44 2.72
CA ALA A 68 -2.08 1.16 1.34
C ALA A 68 -3.17 1.61 0.34
N VAL A 69 -4.44 1.44 0.69
CA VAL A 69 -5.57 1.92 -0.14
C VAL A 69 -5.54 3.45 -0.25
N TYR A 70 -5.50 4.17 0.87
CA TYR A 70 -5.50 5.64 0.86
C TYR A 70 -4.25 6.24 0.19
N ASP A 71 -3.08 5.64 0.41
CA ASP A 71 -1.85 6.00 -0.31
C ASP A 71 -1.99 5.80 -1.84
N GLY A 72 -2.83 4.85 -2.27
CA GLY A 72 -3.12 4.56 -3.67
C GLY A 72 -4.11 5.55 -4.27
N LEU A 73 -5.15 5.93 -3.51
CA LEU A 73 -6.19 6.88 -3.93
C LEU A 73 -5.66 8.31 -4.14
N GLY A 74 -4.48 8.64 -3.61
CA GLY A 74 -3.72 9.83 -4.03
C GLY A 74 -4.36 11.17 -3.69
N ARG A 75 -5.36 11.20 -2.81
CA ARG A 75 -5.96 12.44 -2.29
C ARG A 75 -5.53 12.62 -0.84
N SER A 76 -4.72 13.66 -0.61
CA SER A 76 -4.44 14.17 0.72
C SER A 76 -5.78 14.41 1.42
N ILE A 77 -5.96 13.84 2.61
CA ILE A 77 -6.88 14.43 3.58
C ILE A 77 -6.18 15.74 3.97
N THR A 78 -6.56 16.83 3.31
CA THR A 78 -6.13 18.19 3.69
C THR A 78 -6.79 18.57 5.00
#